data_AF-A0A8J7XEI1-F1
#
_entry.id   AF-A0A8J7XEI1-F1
#
_cell.length_a   1.000
_cell.length_b   1.000
_cell.length_c   1.000
_cell.angle_alpha   90.00
_cell.angle_beta   90.00
_cell.angle_gamma   90.00
#
_symmetry.space_group_name_H-M   'P 1'
#
loop_
_entity.id
_entity.type
_entity.pdbx_description
1 polymer ?
#
loop_
_entity_poly.entity_id
_entity_poly.type
_entity_poly.pdbx_seq_one_letter_code
_entity_poly.pdbx_strand_id
1 'polypeptide(L)'
;MVVWAIIGLIIFVIISYILLRRSRDRCIKEFEKYHVEAILASDTEGDLTKFAYSGVLEAPIQAGNGFEVNYDIEAIENIPQLFSYLKTAEQYTGNSKYSKTIQAINGRMDELHRSDLKVDYRLNPFDMPPEASHKVYQQDLERLLVIVRFFDELPKVEMKARLAAMEKFFHPGMMRRLSRSLGNFLSFAWDRIKQILTMITGYFTKGKSADMQKLTTEAQTTAFKYTPRKYEALLENSIGMLVKIKVISPDGKVRFYRGVLKEYSDNYICVYNVFYRLPRAAEYEECHFKGLDPKVMFRVKGKPVTRDQDIEITCGDSGKTLTLENISGHYIHLSKIVADDGEVTGFGNLLGPDGTQTLDLSVPVKKVRIEYDEAFPSDVVFPRRLAVVVGRAEPRFISMESLRKLASKAKNVPVSNIKDFQSKFFIDNNLGQNNSSDERSEPPK
;
A
#
# COMPACT_ATOMS: atom_id res chain seq x y z
N MET A 1 -50.17 -10.64 6.33
CA MET A 1 -49.03 -10.46 7.26
C MET A 1 -47.80 -11.29 6.87
N VAL A 2 -47.93 -12.58 6.58
CA VAL A 2 -46.79 -13.46 6.24
C VAL A 2 -45.97 -12.97 5.03
N VAL A 3 -46.60 -12.52 3.95
CA VAL A 3 -45.91 -11.99 2.75
C VAL A 3 -45.06 -10.75 3.08
N TRP A 4 -45.59 -9.82 3.86
CA TRP A 4 -44.86 -8.62 4.29
C TRP A 4 -43.68 -8.94 5.23
N ALA A 5 -43.83 -9.96 6.09
CA ALA A 5 -42.74 -10.45 6.93
C ALA A 5 -41.61 -11.08 6.10
N ILE A 6 -41.95 -11.87 5.07
CA ILE A 6 -40.96 -12.46 4.15
C ILE A 6 -40.24 -11.37 3.34
N ILE A 7 -40.99 -10.39 2.80
CA ILE A 7 -40.39 -9.25 2.07
C ILE A 7 -39.47 -8.45 3.00
N GLY A 8 -39.90 -8.16 4.23
CA GLY A 8 -39.09 -7.47 5.23
C GLY A 8 -37.78 -8.21 5.54
N LEU A 9 -37.83 -9.54 5.67
CA LEU A 9 -36.65 -10.37 5.92
C LEU A 9 -35.68 -10.38 4.73
N ILE A 10 -36.19 -10.50 3.50
CA ILE A 10 -35.37 -10.43 2.28
C ILE A 10 -34.68 -9.05 2.18
N ILE A 11 -35.42 -7.97 2.39
CA ILE A 11 -34.87 -6.60 2.37
C ILE A 11 -33.80 -6.45 3.45
N PHE A 12 -34.05 -6.95 4.68
CA PHE A 12 -33.08 -6.89 5.77
C PHE A 12 -31.80 -7.66 5.44
N VAL A 13 -31.89 -8.85 4.84
CA VAL A 13 -30.72 -9.64 4.41
C VAL A 13 -29.95 -8.90 3.33
N ILE A 14 -30.63 -8.32 2.33
CA ILE A 14 -29.98 -7.56 1.25
C ILE A 14 -29.29 -6.31 1.82
N ILE A 15 -29.97 -5.54 2.66
CA ILE A 15 -29.39 -4.35 3.30
C ILE A 15 -28.20 -4.74 4.17
N SER A 16 -28.33 -5.77 4.99
CA SER A 16 -27.23 -6.27 5.84
C SER A 16 -26.04 -6.71 4.99
N TYR A 17 -26.27 -7.43 3.90
CA TYR A 17 -25.22 -7.82 2.96
C TYR A 17 -24.53 -6.62 2.31
N ILE A 18 -25.30 -5.60 1.87
CA ILE A 18 -24.76 -4.36 1.31
C ILE A 18 -23.93 -3.60 2.36
N LEU A 19 -24.41 -3.53 3.61
CA LEU A 19 -23.72 -2.86 4.72
C LEU A 19 -22.40 -3.58 5.06
N LEU A 20 -22.41 -4.91 5.16
CA LEU A 20 -21.21 -5.71 5.40
C LEU A 20 -20.21 -5.60 4.24
N ARG A 21 -20.70 -5.62 3.00
CA ARG A 21 -19.84 -5.40 1.83
C ARG A 21 -19.25 -3.99 1.86
N ARG A 22 -19.96 -2.99 2.35
CA ARG A 22 -19.48 -1.61 2.48
C ARG A 22 -18.50 -1.43 3.64
N SER A 23 -18.65 -2.18 4.74
CA SER A 23 -17.78 -2.07 5.93
C SER A 23 -16.37 -2.60 5.72
N ARG A 24 -16.16 -3.48 4.73
CA ARG A 24 -14.82 -3.91 4.30
C ARG A 24 -13.95 -2.71 3.91
N ASP A 25 -12.66 -2.78 4.23
CA ASP A 25 -11.69 -1.75 3.90
C ASP A 25 -11.65 -1.41 2.39
N ARG A 26 -11.72 -0.11 2.06
CA ARG A 26 -11.78 0.38 0.67
C ARG A 26 -10.48 0.15 -0.09
N CYS A 27 -9.33 0.24 0.57
CA CYS A 27 -8.03 0.05 -0.06
C CYS A 27 -7.79 -1.43 -0.36
N ILE A 28 -8.08 -2.31 0.59
CA ILE A 28 -7.92 -3.77 0.41
C ILE A 28 -8.80 -4.30 -0.74
N LYS A 29 -10.02 -3.77 -0.89
CA LYS A 29 -10.90 -4.10 -2.02
C LYS A 29 -10.30 -3.86 -3.40
N GLU A 30 -9.43 -2.86 -3.55
CA GLU A 30 -8.82 -2.55 -4.85
C GLU A 30 -7.75 -3.58 -5.26
N PHE A 31 -7.34 -4.44 -4.31
CA PHE A 31 -6.35 -5.51 -4.48
C PHE A 31 -7.00 -6.91 -4.40
N GLU A 32 -8.31 -7.00 -4.14
CA GLU A 32 -9.02 -8.28 -4.11
C GLU A 32 -9.01 -8.95 -5.49
N LYS A 33 -8.68 -10.24 -5.53
CA LYS A 33 -8.52 -11.08 -6.73
C LYS A 33 -7.36 -10.67 -7.64
N TYR A 34 -6.36 -10.00 -7.08
CA TYR A 34 -5.10 -9.75 -7.76
C TYR A 34 -3.97 -10.49 -7.06
N HIS A 35 -2.93 -10.82 -7.83
CA HIS A 35 -1.65 -11.22 -7.25
C HIS A 35 -1.03 -10.04 -6.50
N VAL A 36 -0.59 -10.31 -5.27
CA VAL A 36 0.03 -9.34 -4.37
C VAL A 36 1.12 -10.02 -3.55
N GLU A 37 2.01 -9.19 -3.02
CA GLU A 37 2.92 -9.53 -1.93
C GLU A 37 2.48 -8.74 -0.68
N ALA A 38 2.04 -9.46 0.36
CA ALA A 38 1.73 -8.88 1.67
C ALA A 38 2.93 -9.07 2.60
N ILE A 39 3.52 -7.96 3.06
CA ILE A 39 4.72 -8.00 3.92
C ILE A 39 4.30 -7.73 5.37
N LEU A 40 4.59 -8.67 6.26
CA LEU A 40 4.30 -8.60 7.69
C LEU A 40 5.58 -8.72 8.51
N ALA A 41 5.65 -8.03 9.65
CA ALA A 41 6.65 -8.31 10.68
C ALA A 41 6.34 -9.63 11.40
N SER A 42 7.36 -10.30 11.95
CA SER A 42 7.20 -11.48 12.79
C SER A 42 6.24 -11.21 13.96
N ASP A 43 5.52 -12.24 14.37
CA ASP A 43 4.66 -12.24 15.56
C ASP A 43 5.44 -12.55 16.85
N THR A 44 6.68 -13.03 16.72
CA THR A 44 7.54 -13.38 17.85
C THR A 44 8.24 -12.14 18.40
N GLU A 45 8.05 -11.87 19.69
CA GLU A 45 8.67 -10.72 20.34
C GLU A 45 10.21 -10.81 20.27
N GLY A 46 10.85 -9.73 19.79
CA GLY A 46 12.31 -9.69 19.59
C GLY A 46 12.79 -10.28 18.25
N ASP A 47 11.91 -10.93 17.48
CA ASP A 47 12.22 -11.39 16.12
C ASP A 47 12.00 -10.25 15.12
N LEU A 48 13.09 -9.81 14.49
CA LEU A 48 13.08 -8.77 13.45
C LEU A 48 12.82 -9.34 12.05
N THR A 49 12.59 -10.65 11.95
CA THR A 49 12.22 -11.30 10.69
C THR A 49 10.92 -10.73 10.17
N LYS A 50 10.83 -10.69 8.86
CA LYS A 50 9.67 -10.21 8.12
C LYS A 50 9.33 -11.26 7.10
N PHE A 51 8.04 -11.49 6.91
CA PHE A 51 7.51 -12.47 6.00
C PHE A 51 6.81 -11.75 4.86
N ALA A 52 7.06 -12.20 3.64
CA ALA A 52 6.37 -11.74 2.46
C ALA A 52 5.51 -12.89 1.93
N TYR A 53 4.20 -12.71 1.94
CA TYR A 53 3.24 -13.71 1.48
C TYR A 53 2.79 -13.32 0.08
N SER A 54 3.15 -14.13 -0.91
CA SER A 54 2.87 -13.88 -2.33
C SER A 54 1.77 -14.79 -2.87
N GLY A 55 0.77 -14.19 -3.51
CA GLY A 55 -0.35 -14.91 -4.10
C GLY A 55 -1.58 -14.03 -4.33
N VAL A 56 -2.74 -14.66 -4.54
CA VAL A 56 -4.00 -13.95 -4.81
C VAL A 56 -4.66 -13.51 -3.51
N LEU A 57 -4.86 -12.19 -3.35
CA LEU A 57 -5.53 -11.64 -2.18
C LEU A 57 -7.04 -11.83 -2.25
N GLU A 58 -7.61 -12.44 -1.22
CA GLU A 58 -9.05 -12.53 -0.98
C GLU A 58 -9.41 -11.88 0.34
N ALA A 59 -10.41 -11.01 0.34
CA ALA A 59 -10.86 -10.30 1.55
C ALA A 59 -12.34 -10.63 1.81
N PRO A 60 -12.64 -11.70 2.56
CA PRO A 60 -14.01 -12.14 2.78
C PRO A 60 -14.82 -11.10 3.57
N ILE A 61 -16.12 -11.04 3.30
CA ILE A 61 -17.04 -10.05 3.88
C ILE A 61 -17.12 -10.12 5.41
N GLN A 62 -16.93 -11.30 5.99
CA GLN A 62 -17.07 -11.54 7.43
C GLN A 62 -15.73 -11.48 8.20
N ALA A 63 -14.60 -11.19 7.55
CA ALA A 63 -13.28 -11.27 8.15
C ALA A 63 -12.83 -10.04 8.97
N GLY A 64 -13.72 -9.08 9.25
CA GLY A 64 -13.37 -7.94 10.12
C GLY A 64 -12.21 -7.06 9.61
N ASN A 65 -12.06 -6.93 8.28
CA ASN A 65 -10.93 -6.33 7.56
C ASN A 65 -9.67 -7.20 7.40
N GLY A 66 -9.68 -8.42 7.94
CA GLY A 66 -8.70 -9.44 7.58
C GLY A 66 -8.83 -9.86 6.11
N PHE A 67 -7.79 -10.53 5.64
CA PHE A 67 -7.70 -11.05 4.28
C PHE A 67 -6.87 -12.34 4.27
N GLU A 68 -6.92 -13.06 3.16
CA GLU A 68 -6.19 -14.29 2.92
C GLU A 68 -5.38 -14.11 1.63
N VAL A 69 -4.13 -14.53 1.64
CA VAL A 69 -3.28 -14.60 0.45
C VAL A 69 -3.23 -16.07 0.04
N ASN A 70 -3.88 -16.40 -1.07
CA ASN A 70 -3.89 -17.75 -1.62
C ASN A 70 -2.65 -17.94 -2.50
N TYR A 71 -1.80 -18.90 -2.16
CA TYR A 71 -0.58 -19.15 -2.92
C TYR A 71 -0.91 -19.76 -4.28
N ASP A 72 -0.01 -19.54 -5.24
CA ASP A 72 -0.02 -20.30 -6.48
C ASP A 72 0.21 -21.79 -6.20
N ILE A 73 -0.33 -22.65 -7.06
CA ILE A 73 -0.28 -24.11 -6.87
C ILE A 73 1.16 -24.61 -6.74
N GLU A 74 2.08 -24.05 -7.53
CA GLU A 74 3.51 -24.38 -7.48
C GLU A 74 4.22 -23.98 -6.19
N ALA A 75 3.59 -23.10 -5.39
CA ALA A 75 4.15 -22.55 -4.18
C ALA A 75 3.43 -23.04 -2.90
N ILE A 76 2.52 -24.01 -3.03
CA ILE A 76 1.92 -24.69 -1.89
C ILE A 76 3.02 -25.39 -1.09
N GLU A 77 3.09 -25.11 0.21
CA GLU A 77 4.05 -25.76 1.10
C GLU A 77 3.60 -27.21 1.37
N ASN A 78 4.56 -28.14 1.31
CA ASN A 78 4.37 -29.56 1.60
C ASN A 78 3.27 -30.27 0.78
N ILE A 79 3.36 -30.18 -0.55
CA ILE A 79 2.48 -30.90 -1.49
C ILE A 79 2.41 -32.43 -1.20
N PRO A 80 3.52 -33.15 -0.90
CA PRO A 80 3.44 -34.57 -0.59
C PRO A 80 2.50 -34.87 0.58
N GLN A 81 2.58 -34.09 1.66
CA GLN A 81 1.69 -34.25 2.81
C GLN A 81 0.24 -33.90 2.49
N LEU A 82 0.01 -32.86 1.67
CA LEU A 82 -1.33 -32.54 1.17
C LEU A 82 -1.94 -33.73 0.41
N PHE A 83 -1.19 -34.35 -0.50
CA PHE A 83 -1.66 -35.50 -1.27
C PHE A 83 -1.92 -36.72 -0.40
N SER A 84 -1.02 -37.00 0.56
CA SER A 84 -1.22 -38.05 1.56
C SER A 84 -2.52 -37.83 2.33
N TYR A 85 -2.74 -36.62 2.84
CA TYR A 85 -3.96 -36.28 3.57
C TYR A 85 -5.23 -36.43 2.71
N LEU A 86 -5.23 -35.89 1.48
CA LEU A 86 -6.38 -35.97 0.57
C LEU A 86 -6.71 -37.42 0.21
N LYS A 87 -5.70 -38.26 -0.05
CA LYS A 87 -5.91 -39.68 -0.35
C LYS A 87 -6.43 -40.46 0.86
N THR A 88 -5.90 -40.20 2.04
CA THR A 88 -6.40 -40.78 3.29
C THR A 88 -7.86 -40.36 3.54
N ALA A 89 -8.21 -39.08 3.33
CA ALA A 89 -9.57 -38.60 3.46
C ALA A 89 -10.54 -39.24 2.46
N GLU A 90 -10.10 -39.50 1.23
CA GLU A 90 -10.87 -40.27 0.23
C GLU A 90 -11.13 -41.69 0.71
N GLN A 91 -10.11 -42.39 1.21
CA GLN A 91 -10.25 -43.76 1.71
C GLN A 91 -11.24 -43.85 2.87
N TYR A 92 -11.23 -42.87 3.79
CA TYR A 92 -12.15 -42.85 4.92
C TYR A 92 -13.59 -42.47 4.56
N THR A 93 -13.78 -41.60 3.58
CA THR A 93 -15.11 -41.00 3.31
C THR A 93 -15.78 -41.51 2.04
N GLY A 94 -15.03 -42.14 1.12
CA GLY A 94 -15.47 -42.47 -0.23
C GLY A 94 -15.72 -41.25 -1.13
N ASN A 95 -15.32 -40.04 -0.73
CA ASN A 95 -15.62 -38.81 -1.45
C ASN A 95 -14.61 -38.52 -2.57
N SER A 96 -15.06 -38.68 -3.82
CA SER A 96 -14.25 -38.42 -5.04
C SER A 96 -13.79 -36.96 -5.21
N LYS A 97 -14.26 -36.00 -4.39
CA LYS A 97 -13.75 -34.63 -4.41
C LYS A 97 -12.24 -34.59 -4.15
N TYR A 98 -11.73 -35.47 -3.29
CA TYR A 98 -10.32 -35.48 -2.91
C TYR A 98 -9.42 -35.94 -4.06
N SER A 99 -9.73 -37.05 -4.73
CA SER A 99 -8.99 -37.48 -5.94
C SER A 99 -9.07 -36.46 -7.07
N LYS A 100 -10.24 -35.83 -7.29
CA LYS A 100 -10.37 -34.73 -8.25
C LYS A 100 -9.45 -33.55 -7.92
N THR A 101 -9.27 -33.24 -6.63
CA THR A 101 -8.36 -32.17 -6.19
C THR A 101 -6.91 -32.56 -6.45
N ILE A 102 -6.50 -33.79 -6.14
CA ILE A 102 -5.16 -34.31 -6.44
C ILE A 102 -4.89 -34.25 -7.96
N GLN A 103 -5.85 -34.69 -8.78
CA GLN A 103 -5.73 -34.64 -10.25
C GLN A 103 -5.60 -33.20 -10.78
N ALA A 104 -6.37 -32.25 -10.22
CA ALA A 104 -6.29 -30.85 -10.62
C ALA A 104 -4.92 -30.24 -10.26
N ILE A 105 -4.36 -30.57 -9.09
CA ILE A 105 -3.03 -30.09 -8.69
C ILE A 105 -1.95 -30.72 -9.59
N ASN A 106 -1.99 -32.04 -9.79
CA ASN A 106 -1.03 -32.73 -10.66
C ASN A 106 -1.06 -32.20 -12.11
N GLY A 107 -2.26 -32.05 -12.69
CA GLY A 107 -2.38 -31.52 -14.05
C GLY A 107 -1.76 -30.13 -14.19
N ARG A 108 -1.93 -29.26 -13.19
CA ARG A 108 -1.28 -27.95 -13.15
C ARG A 108 0.23 -28.05 -13.01
N MET A 109 0.73 -28.94 -12.17
CA MET A 109 2.18 -29.15 -11.95
C MET A 109 2.85 -29.73 -13.20
N ASP A 110 2.18 -30.62 -13.92
CA ASP A 110 2.64 -31.19 -15.19
C ASP A 110 2.75 -30.12 -16.28
N GLU A 111 1.75 -29.23 -16.40
CA GLU A 111 1.80 -28.06 -17.29
C GLU A 111 3.01 -27.16 -16.98
N LEU A 112 3.37 -27.07 -15.69
CA LEU A 112 4.53 -26.31 -15.21
C LEU A 112 5.86 -27.08 -15.28
N HIS A 113 5.88 -28.29 -15.84
CA HIS A 113 7.05 -29.17 -15.93
C HIS A 113 7.70 -29.48 -14.57
N ARG A 114 6.92 -29.53 -13.50
CA ARG A 114 7.34 -29.81 -12.10
C ARG A 114 6.89 -31.20 -11.65
N SER A 115 7.07 -32.19 -12.51
CA SER A 115 6.60 -33.57 -12.36
C SER A 115 7.56 -34.51 -11.59
N ASP A 116 8.52 -33.94 -10.86
CA ASP A 116 9.54 -34.64 -10.09
C ASP A 116 9.07 -35.13 -8.71
N LEU A 117 7.87 -34.72 -8.28
CA LEU A 117 7.29 -35.11 -6.99
C LEU A 117 6.80 -36.57 -6.98
N LYS A 118 7.70 -37.49 -6.60
CA LYS A 118 7.31 -38.84 -6.17
C LYS A 118 6.65 -38.74 -4.80
N VAL A 119 5.32 -38.73 -4.77
CA VAL A 119 4.56 -38.70 -3.52
C VAL A 119 4.45 -40.11 -2.95
N ASP A 120 5.16 -40.36 -1.84
CA ASP A 120 4.84 -41.45 -0.94
C ASP A 120 3.57 -41.09 -0.17
N TYR A 121 2.51 -41.87 -0.35
CA TYR A 121 1.19 -41.58 0.24
C TYR A 121 1.08 -41.99 1.71
N ARG A 122 2.20 -41.98 2.43
CA ARG A 122 2.24 -42.25 3.88
C ARG A 122 2.05 -40.95 4.62
N LEU A 123 0.92 -40.83 5.30
CA LEU A 123 0.63 -39.70 6.18
C LEU A 123 1.48 -39.81 7.45
N ASN A 124 2.44 -38.90 7.64
CA ASN A 124 3.13 -38.75 8.90
C ASN A 124 2.53 -37.56 9.67
N PRO A 125 1.85 -37.78 10.82
CA PRO A 125 1.22 -36.70 11.58
C PRO A 125 2.22 -35.72 12.22
N PHE A 126 3.52 -36.05 12.23
CA PHE A 126 4.59 -35.18 12.74
C PHE A 126 5.26 -34.34 11.65
N ASP A 127 4.95 -34.58 10.37
CA ASP A 127 5.41 -33.70 9.29
C ASP A 127 4.70 -32.35 9.35
N MET A 128 5.38 -31.30 8.87
CA MET A 128 4.80 -29.96 8.83
C MET A 128 3.49 -29.97 8.01
N PRO A 129 2.40 -29.36 8.50
CA PRO A 129 1.15 -29.35 7.75
C PRO A 129 1.31 -28.61 6.41
N PRO A 130 0.54 -28.99 5.38
CA PRO A 130 0.53 -28.26 4.13
C PRO A 130 -0.06 -26.87 4.31
N GLU A 131 0.51 -25.88 3.63
CA GLU A 131 0.05 -24.49 3.65
C GLU A 131 -0.17 -24.00 2.21
N ALA A 132 -1.43 -23.80 1.83
CA ALA A 132 -1.82 -23.31 0.50
C ALA A 132 -2.22 -21.82 0.50
N SER A 133 -2.34 -21.22 1.68
CA SER A 133 -2.71 -19.82 1.86
C SER A 133 -2.28 -19.32 3.23
N HIS A 134 -2.11 -18.00 3.34
CA HIS A 134 -1.88 -17.33 4.60
C HIS A 134 -3.05 -16.43 4.98
N LYS A 135 -3.58 -16.60 6.19
CA LYS A 135 -4.66 -15.77 6.72
C LYS A 135 -4.10 -14.67 7.61
N VAL A 136 -4.43 -13.43 7.27
CA VAL A 136 -4.13 -12.23 8.04
C VAL A 136 -5.40 -11.81 8.76
N TYR A 137 -5.46 -12.10 10.07
CA TYR A 137 -6.59 -11.72 10.91
C TYR A 137 -6.48 -10.25 11.34
N GLN A 138 -7.53 -9.75 12.00
CA GLN A 138 -7.57 -8.38 12.47
C GLN A 138 -6.40 -8.06 13.42
N GLN A 139 -6.00 -8.99 14.30
CA GLN A 139 -4.83 -8.81 15.17
C GLN A 139 -3.50 -8.75 14.40
N ASP A 140 -3.42 -9.33 13.21
CA ASP A 140 -2.20 -9.37 12.40
C ASP A 140 -2.01 -8.08 11.59
N LEU A 141 -3.06 -7.28 11.42
CA LEU A 141 -3.02 -6.02 10.68
C LEU A 141 -2.08 -4.98 11.32
N GLU A 142 -1.83 -5.06 12.63
CA GLU A 142 -0.83 -4.22 13.29
C GLU A 142 0.60 -4.56 12.87
N ARG A 143 0.86 -5.79 12.41
CA ARG A 143 2.16 -6.25 11.90
C ARG A 143 2.30 -6.04 10.40
N LEU A 144 1.20 -5.81 9.68
CA LEU A 144 1.22 -5.53 8.24
C LEU A 144 2.02 -4.26 7.93
N LEU A 145 3.07 -4.38 7.14
CA LEU A 145 3.96 -3.29 6.74
C LEU A 145 3.52 -2.68 5.42
N VAL A 146 3.13 -3.50 4.45
CA VAL A 146 2.68 -3.07 3.13
C VAL A 146 1.97 -4.22 2.39
N ILE A 147 1.09 -3.89 1.46
CA ILE A 147 0.63 -4.82 0.42
C ILE A 147 1.03 -4.22 -0.93
N VAL A 148 1.76 -4.98 -1.73
CA VAL A 148 2.29 -4.53 -3.02
C VAL A 148 1.73 -5.40 -4.13
N ARG A 149 1.33 -4.80 -5.24
CA ARG A 149 0.97 -5.48 -6.48
C ARG A 149 2.01 -5.12 -7.52
N PHE A 150 2.95 -6.02 -7.75
CA PHE A 150 4.01 -5.85 -8.74
C PHE A 150 3.48 -6.08 -10.15
N PHE A 151 3.88 -5.23 -11.10
CA PHE A 151 3.34 -5.34 -12.46
C PHE A 151 3.88 -6.56 -13.20
N ASP A 152 5.10 -6.99 -12.87
CA ASP A 152 5.78 -8.09 -13.54
C ASP A 152 5.19 -9.46 -13.17
N GLU A 153 4.55 -9.56 -11.99
CA GLU A 153 3.91 -10.78 -11.51
C GLU A 153 2.47 -10.93 -11.98
N LEU A 154 1.85 -9.85 -12.47
CA LEU A 154 0.45 -9.90 -12.84
C LEU A 154 0.27 -10.76 -14.09
N PRO A 155 -0.59 -11.80 -14.02
CA PRO A 155 -1.04 -12.49 -15.21
C PRO A 155 -1.57 -11.49 -16.23
N LYS A 156 -1.36 -11.74 -17.53
CA LYS A 156 -1.78 -10.83 -18.61
C LYS A 156 -3.25 -10.40 -18.51
N VAL A 157 -4.11 -11.31 -18.03
CA VAL A 157 -5.54 -11.05 -17.79
C VAL A 157 -5.74 -10.02 -16.68
N GLU A 158 -5.03 -10.14 -15.57
CA GLU A 158 -5.08 -9.21 -14.45
C GLU A 158 -4.49 -7.86 -14.82
N MET A 159 -3.36 -7.83 -15.55
CA MET A 159 -2.78 -6.61 -16.07
C MET A 159 -3.77 -5.83 -16.94
N LYS A 160 -4.48 -6.52 -17.86
CA LYS A 160 -5.51 -5.90 -18.70
C LYS A 160 -6.68 -5.36 -17.86
N ALA A 161 -7.14 -6.14 -16.88
CA ALA A 161 -8.21 -5.72 -15.97
C ALA A 161 -7.80 -4.48 -15.15
N ARG A 162 -6.56 -4.46 -14.66
CA ARG A 162 -5.95 -3.32 -13.95
C ARG A 162 -5.94 -2.07 -14.83
N LEU A 163 -5.45 -2.16 -16.07
CA LEU A 163 -5.40 -1.03 -17.00
C LEU A 163 -6.80 -0.47 -17.29
N ALA A 164 -7.78 -1.33 -17.54
CA ALA A 164 -9.17 -0.92 -17.73
C ALA A 164 -9.76 -0.24 -16.48
N ALA A 165 -9.45 -0.76 -15.28
CA ALA A 165 -9.86 -0.15 -14.02
C ALA A 165 -9.20 1.22 -13.81
N MET A 166 -7.94 1.37 -14.20
CA MET A 166 -7.17 2.61 -14.13
C MET A 166 -7.73 3.67 -15.08
N GLU A 167 -8.01 3.31 -16.33
CA GLU A 167 -8.61 4.22 -17.32
C GLU A 167 -9.97 4.76 -16.85
N LYS A 168 -10.84 3.86 -16.34
CA LYS A 168 -12.13 4.22 -15.75
C LYS A 168 -12.02 5.08 -14.50
N PHE A 169 -10.92 4.95 -13.75
CA PHE A 169 -10.66 5.74 -12.56
C PHE A 169 -10.27 7.18 -12.90
N PHE A 170 -9.43 7.39 -13.91
CA PHE A 170 -9.05 8.73 -14.39
C PHE A 170 -10.19 9.46 -15.11
N HIS A 171 -11.15 8.72 -15.68
CA HIS A 171 -12.30 9.28 -16.39
C HIS A 171 -13.65 8.90 -15.73
N PRO A 172 -13.93 9.35 -14.49
CA PRO A 172 -15.14 8.92 -13.80
C PRO A 172 -16.39 9.58 -14.41
N GLY A 173 -17.38 8.76 -14.75
CA GLY A 173 -18.73 9.21 -15.13
C GLY A 173 -19.47 9.95 -14.00
N MET A 174 -20.45 10.77 -14.36
CA MET A 174 -21.15 11.71 -13.47
C MET A 174 -21.78 11.05 -12.23
N MET A 175 -22.36 9.85 -12.36
CA MET A 175 -22.97 9.08 -11.25
C MET A 175 -21.96 8.57 -10.22
N ARG A 176 -20.72 8.28 -10.64
CA ARG A 176 -19.64 7.85 -9.72
C ARG A 176 -19.10 9.02 -8.88
N ARG A 177 -19.23 10.25 -9.39
CA ARG A 177 -18.91 11.48 -8.64
C ARG A 177 -19.96 11.73 -7.55
N LEU A 178 -21.24 11.53 -7.86
CA LEU A 178 -22.36 11.65 -6.92
C LEU A 178 -22.33 10.56 -5.83
N SER A 179 -22.06 9.30 -6.17
CA SER A 179 -22.02 8.21 -5.19
C SER A 179 -20.85 8.33 -4.20
N ARG A 180 -19.73 8.95 -4.60
CA ARG A 180 -18.63 9.32 -3.69
C ARG A 180 -19.04 10.41 -2.70
N SER A 181 -19.75 11.44 -3.17
CA SER A 181 -20.29 12.50 -2.30
C SER A 181 -21.32 11.97 -1.28
N LEU A 182 -22.30 11.17 -1.73
CA LEU A 182 -23.30 10.53 -0.86
C LEU A 182 -22.68 9.50 0.08
N GLY A 183 -21.66 8.79 -0.39
CA GLY A 183 -21.00 7.76 0.39
C GLY A 183 -20.23 8.30 1.60
N ASN A 184 -19.61 9.46 1.45
CA ASN A 184 -18.92 10.16 2.52
C ASN A 184 -19.91 10.82 3.51
N PHE A 185 -21.05 11.30 3.02
CA PHE A 185 -22.14 11.83 3.87
C PHE A 185 -22.75 10.74 4.78
N LEU A 186 -22.96 9.53 4.25
CA LEU A 186 -23.49 8.39 5.01
C LEU A 186 -22.50 7.84 6.05
N SER A 187 -21.20 7.78 5.74
CA SER A 187 -20.19 7.40 6.75
C SER A 187 -20.13 8.43 7.89
N PHE A 188 -20.21 9.72 7.58
CA PHE A 188 -20.29 10.79 8.57
C PHE A 188 -21.58 10.70 9.41
N ALA A 189 -22.72 10.40 8.79
CA ALA A 189 -23.99 10.19 9.50
C ALA A 189 -23.94 8.95 10.41
N TRP A 190 -23.31 7.86 9.97
CA TRP A 190 -23.14 6.65 10.77
C TRP A 190 -22.20 6.86 11.96
N ASP A 191 -21.12 7.62 11.78
CA ASP A 191 -20.22 8.00 12.87
C ASP A 191 -20.90 8.93 13.89
N ARG A 192 -21.81 9.81 13.44
CA ARG A 192 -22.66 10.61 14.34
C ARG A 192 -23.68 9.76 15.10
N ILE A 193 -24.28 8.76 14.45
CA ILE A 193 -25.19 7.80 15.10
C ILE A 193 -24.43 6.96 16.15
N LYS A 194 -23.22 6.50 15.83
CA LYS A 194 -22.35 5.80 16.80
C LYS A 194 -21.94 6.70 17.95
N GLN A 195 -21.56 7.96 17.70
CA GLN A 195 -21.26 8.93 18.77
C GLN A 195 -22.45 9.20 19.68
N ILE A 196 -23.67 9.27 19.13
CA ILE A 196 -24.90 9.42 19.91
C ILE A 196 -25.17 8.16 20.75
N LEU A 197 -24.99 6.97 20.18
CA LEU A 197 -25.10 5.69 20.92
C LEU A 197 -24.03 5.55 22.03
N THR A 198 -22.82 6.05 21.79
CA THR A 198 -21.72 6.05 22.77
C THR A 198 -21.93 7.11 23.85
N MET A 199 -22.55 8.25 23.52
CA MET A 199 -22.96 9.27 24.50
C MET A 199 -24.12 8.78 25.38
N ILE A 200 -25.07 8.01 24.83
CA ILE A 200 -26.18 7.43 25.60
C ILE A 200 -25.69 6.34 26.56
N THR A 201 -24.70 5.54 26.15
CA THR A 201 -24.05 4.55 27.04
C THR A 201 -23.08 5.19 28.03
N GLY A 202 -22.43 6.31 27.68
CA GLY A 202 -21.54 7.07 28.55
C GLY A 202 -22.23 7.81 29.71
N TYR A 203 -23.56 7.94 29.69
CA TYR A 203 -24.33 8.44 30.84
C TYR A 203 -24.58 7.38 31.93
N PHE A 204 -24.26 6.09 31.68
CA PHE A 204 -24.44 5.00 32.65
C PHE A 204 -23.15 4.44 33.26
N THR A 205 -21.97 4.92 32.87
CA THR A 205 -20.68 4.47 33.43
C THR A 205 -19.75 5.64 33.75
N LYS A 206 -20.16 6.52 34.66
CA LYS A 206 -19.20 7.40 35.35
C LYS A 206 -18.60 6.65 36.54
N GLY A 207 -17.34 6.22 36.41
CA GLY A 207 -16.54 5.75 37.54
C GLY A 207 -15.12 5.31 37.20
N LYS A 208 -14.14 6.18 37.56
CA LYS A 208 -12.67 5.96 37.73
C LYS A 208 -11.83 5.82 36.46
N SER A 209 -10.61 6.36 36.35
CA SER A 209 -9.84 7.37 37.08
C SER A 209 -8.68 7.81 36.17
N ALA A 210 -8.19 9.04 36.39
CA ALA A 210 -6.94 9.53 35.82
C ALA A 210 -5.72 8.75 36.37
N ASP A 211 -4.63 8.80 35.62
CA ASP A 211 -3.27 8.32 35.91
C ASP A 211 -2.95 6.83 35.72
N MET A 212 -2.48 6.50 34.52
CA MET A 212 -1.31 5.64 34.29
C MET A 212 -0.51 6.23 33.13
N GLN A 213 0.29 7.23 33.47
CA GLN A 213 1.26 7.89 32.62
C GLN A 213 2.52 7.03 32.45
N LYS A 214 3.02 7.03 31.21
CA LYS A 214 4.43 7.19 30.81
C LYS A 214 5.42 6.05 31.10
N LEU A 215 6.41 5.93 30.21
CA LEU A 215 7.46 4.89 30.05
C LEU A 215 6.90 3.74 29.21
N THR A 216 7.15 3.63 27.90
CA THR A 216 8.41 3.49 27.13
C THR A 216 7.95 3.51 25.66
N THR A 217 8.46 4.26 24.66
CA THR A 217 9.85 4.43 24.21
C THR A 217 9.90 5.70 23.33
N GLU A 218 10.47 6.79 23.85
CA GLU A 218 10.48 8.14 23.26
C GLU A 218 11.48 8.34 22.10
N ALA A 219 11.83 7.28 21.34
CA ALA A 219 12.73 7.37 20.18
C ALA A 219 12.03 7.20 18.81
N GLN A 220 10.73 6.89 18.77
CA GLN A 220 9.96 6.70 17.53
C GLN A 220 8.98 7.84 17.19
N THR A 221 8.84 8.86 18.06
CA THR A 221 7.61 9.68 18.14
C THR A 221 7.70 11.12 17.63
N THR A 222 8.78 11.53 16.95
CA THR A 222 8.89 12.94 16.51
C THR A 222 8.38 13.19 15.08
N ALA A 223 8.15 12.16 14.26
CA ALA A 223 7.84 12.33 12.82
C ALA A 223 6.39 12.01 12.39
N PHE A 224 5.60 11.29 13.21
CA PHE A 224 4.23 10.87 12.87
C PHE A 224 3.23 11.05 14.02
N LYS A 225 3.20 12.24 14.65
CA LYS A 225 2.10 12.65 15.55
C LYS A 225 0.82 13.01 14.79
N TYR A 226 0.48 12.22 13.77
CA TYR A 226 -0.76 12.38 13.02
C TYR A 226 -1.74 11.31 13.48
N THR A 227 -2.81 11.72 14.17
CA THR A 227 -3.93 10.82 14.44
C THR A 227 -4.84 10.83 13.21
N PRO A 228 -4.84 9.77 12.38
CA PRO A 228 -5.66 9.72 11.17
C PRO A 228 -7.15 9.86 11.52
N ARG A 229 -7.85 10.72 10.78
CA ARG A 229 -9.32 10.84 10.84
C ARG A 229 -9.94 9.97 9.76
N LYS A 230 -11.18 9.54 9.99
CA LYS A 230 -11.94 8.73 9.03
C LYS A 230 -12.23 9.46 7.71
N TYR A 231 -12.45 10.77 7.81
CA TYR A 231 -12.60 11.65 6.67
C TYR A 231 -11.57 12.76 6.72
N GLU A 232 -10.84 12.92 5.61
CA GLU A 232 -9.79 13.94 5.46
C GLU A 232 -9.97 14.69 4.16
N ALA A 233 -10.45 15.93 4.27
CA ALA A 233 -10.67 16.79 3.10
C ALA A 233 -9.40 16.96 2.24
N LEU A 234 -8.20 16.92 2.83
CA LEU A 234 -6.94 17.00 2.11
C LEU A 234 -6.66 15.74 1.27
N LEU A 235 -6.93 14.55 1.80
CA LEU A 235 -6.81 13.30 1.06
C LEU A 235 -7.91 13.16 0.01
N GLU A 236 -9.14 13.51 0.36
CA GLU A 236 -10.29 13.47 -0.55
C GLU A 236 -10.02 14.33 -1.80
N ASN A 237 -9.52 15.55 -1.61
CA ASN A 237 -9.16 16.47 -2.69
C ASN A 237 -7.90 16.05 -3.45
N SER A 238 -7.19 15.02 -2.99
CA SER A 238 -5.99 14.48 -3.64
C SER A 238 -6.25 13.16 -4.37
N ILE A 239 -7.44 12.56 -4.22
CA ILE A 239 -7.82 11.34 -4.96
C ILE A 239 -7.76 11.62 -6.47
N GLY A 240 -7.10 10.73 -7.21
CA GLY A 240 -6.92 10.82 -8.66
C GLY A 240 -5.73 11.69 -9.09
N MET A 241 -4.94 12.18 -8.13
CA MET A 241 -3.86 13.12 -8.40
C MET A 241 -2.50 12.51 -8.05
N LEU A 242 -1.45 12.98 -8.70
CA LEU A 242 -0.09 12.63 -8.36
C LEU A 242 0.27 13.23 -6.99
N VAL A 243 0.66 12.38 -6.06
CA VAL A 243 0.97 12.73 -4.67
C VAL A 243 2.39 12.33 -4.31
N LYS A 244 2.96 13.07 -3.34
CA LYS A 244 4.19 12.70 -2.64
C LYS A 244 3.79 12.04 -1.32
N ILE A 245 4.21 10.79 -1.14
CA ILE A 245 3.96 10.03 0.10
C ILE A 245 5.28 9.86 0.85
N LYS A 246 5.25 10.10 2.16
CA LYS A 246 6.33 9.77 3.08
C LYS A 246 5.99 8.45 3.76
N VAL A 247 6.88 7.47 3.69
CA VAL A 247 6.67 6.11 4.20
C VAL A 247 7.85 5.71 5.09
N ILE A 248 7.56 5.02 6.19
CA ILE A 248 8.53 4.20 6.90
C ILE A 248 8.54 2.85 6.22
N SER A 249 9.59 2.57 5.46
CA SER A 249 9.75 1.32 4.74
C SER A 249 9.91 0.14 5.71
N PRO A 250 9.73 -1.10 5.24
CA PRO A 250 9.95 -2.28 6.07
C PRO A 250 11.33 -2.32 6.73
N ASP A 251 12.38 -1.80 6.09
CA ASP A 251 13.74 -1.65 6.65
C ASP A 251 13.89 -0.55 7.71
N GLY A 252 12.81 0.14 8.08
CA GLY A 252 12.80 1.24 9.04
C GLY A 252 13.24 2.59 8.47
N LYS A 253 13.71 2.65 7.21
CA LYS A 253 14.15 3.89 6.59
C LYS A 253 12.95 4.73 6.14
N VAL A 254 13.07 6.05 6.28
CA VAL A 254 12.07 6.98 5.74
C VAL A 254 12.32 7.16 4.24
N ARG A 255 11.33 6.79 3.42
CA ARG A 255 11.38 6.94 1.96
C ARG A 255 10.26 7.84 1.47
N PHE A 256 10.51 8.50 0.34
CA PHE A 256 9.51 9.28 -0.37
C PHE A 256 9.16 8.59 -1.68
N TYR A 257 7.87 8.33 -1.85
CA TYR A 257 7.32 7.77 -3.07
C TYR A 257 6.48 8.81 -3.81
N ARG A 258 6.38 8.62 -5.11
CA ARG A 258 5.47 9.33 -6.00
C ARG A 258 4.51 8.31 -6.59
N GLY A 259 3.26 8.68 -6.71
CA GLY A 259 2.22 7.84 -7.30
C GLY A 259 0.89 8.55 -7.29
N VAL A 260 -0.14 7.91 -7.83
CA VAL A 260 -1.49 8.47 -7.92
C VAL A 260 -2.32 7.97 -6.75
N LEU A 261 -2.86 8.89 -5.94
CA LEU A 261 -3.72 8.49 -4.81
C LEU A 261 -5.02 7.89 -5.36
N LYS A 262 -5.21 6.58 -5.18
CA LYS A 262 -6.37 5.86 -5.70
C LYS A 262 -7.57 5.95 -4.74
N GLU A 263 -7.31 5.69 -3.47
CA GLU A 263 -8.30 5.61 -2.41
C GLU A 263 -7.60 5.69 -1.04
N TYR A 264 -8.34 6.03 0.01
CA TYR A 264 -7.85 5.92 1.39
C TYR A 264 -8.95 5.34 2.31
N SER A 265 -8.54 4.81 3.45
CA SER A 265 -9.43 4.37 4.52
C SER A 265 -8.92 4.89 5.87
N ASP A 266 -9.58 4.46 6.95
CA ASP A 266 -9.12 4.73 8.32
C ASP A 266 -7.74 4.10 8.56
N ASN A 267 -7.45 2.99 7.89
CA ASN A 267 -6.26 2.15 8.14
C ASN A 267 -5.21 2.26 7.05
N TYR A 268 -5.58 2.58 5.80
CA TYR A 268 -4.68 2.47 4.66
C TYR A 268 -4.73 3.66 3.69
N ILE A 269 -3.65 3.79 2.92
CA ILE A 269 -3.52 4.67 1.76
C ILE A 269 -3.22 3.76 0.56
N CYS A 270 -4.07 3.81 -0.46
CA CYS A 270 -3.90 3.07 -1.69
C CYS A 270 -3.37 4.00 -2.79
N VAL A 271 -2.21 3.65 -3.35
CA VAL A 271 -1.49 4.48 -4.31
C VAL A 271 -1.14 3.63 -5.52
N TYR A 272 -1.45 4.14 -6.72
CA TYR A 272 -1.15 3.48 -7.99
C TYR A 272 0.11 4.04 -8.64
N ASN A 273 0.75 3.22 -9.48
CA ASN A 273 1.94 3.58 -10.27
C ASN A 273 3.09 4.14 -9.39
N VAL A 274 3.42 3.39 -8.34
CA VAL A 274 4.56 3.66 -7.47
C VAL A 274 5.74 2.83 -7.94
N PHE A 275 6.93 3.43 -7.99
CA PHE A 275 8.17 2.64 -8.08
C PHE A 275 8.56 2.19 -6.67
N TYR A 276 8.02 1.05 -6.23
CA TYR A 276 8.25 0.50 -4.91
C TYR A 276 9.68 -0.05 -4.85
N ARG A 277 10.44 0.33 -3.81
CA ARG A 277 11.87 0.02 -3.72
C ARG A 277 12.07 -1.17 -2.80
N LEU A 278 12.66 -2.24 -3.32
CA LEU A 278 13.04 -3.41 -2.55
C LEU A 278 14.55 -3.41 -2.32
N PRO A 279 15.02 -3.46 -1.05
CA PRO A 279 16.44 -3.64 -0.78
C PRO A 279 16.86 -5.07 -1.17
N ARG A 280 18.00 -5.19 -1.84
CA ARG A 280 18.61 -6.44 -2.29
C ARG A 280 20.10 -6.46 -1.98
N ALA A 281 20.64 -7.66 -1.87
CA ALA A 281 22.07 -7.87 -1.85
C ALA A 281 22.42 -9.09 -2.72
N ALA A 282 23.27 -8.89 -3.71
CA ALA A 282 23.74 -9.94 -4.60
C ALA A 282 25.18 -10.34 -4.21
N GLU A 283 25.44 -11.64 -4.17
CA GLU A 283 26.76 -12.21 -3.92
C GLU A 283 27.32 -12.84 -5.19
N TYR A 284 28.62 -12.60 -5.41
CA TYR A 284 29.37 -13.17 -6.51
C TYR A 284 30.70 -13.74 -5.99
N GLU A 285 31.10 -14.85 -6.60
CA GLU A 285 32.37 -15.52 -6.34
C GLU A 285 33.02 -15.87 -7.68
N GLU A 286 34.27 -15.48 -7.87
CA GLU A 286 35.01 -15.59 -9.13
C GLU A 286 34.23 -14.98 -10.31
N CYS A 287 33.53 -13.88 -10.05
CA CYS A 287 32.69 -13.17 -11.00
C CYS A 287 31.45 -13.94 -11.48
N HIS A 288 31.13 -15.07 -10.83
CA HIS A 288 29.91 -15.81 -11.05
C HIS A 288 28.87 -15.49 -9.98
N PHE A 289 27.62 -15.38 -10.43
CA PHE A 289 26.50 -15.13 -9.53
C PHE A 289 26.27 -16.33 -8.62
N LYS A 290 26.30 -16.09 -7.30
CA LYS A 290 26.11 -17.12 -6.28
C LYS A 290 24.68 -17.15 -5.76
N GLY A 291 24.03 -15.98 -5.71
CA GLY A 291 22.67 -15.85 -5.19
C GLY A 291 22.38 -14.47 -4.60
N LEU A 292 21.12 -14.24 -4.30
CA LEU A 292 20.66 -13.11 -3.50
C LEU A 292 20.73 -13.47 -2.01
N ASP A 293 21.17 -12.55 -1.16
CA ASP A 293 21.17 -12.72 0.29
C ASP A 293 19.72 -12.60 0.83
N PRO A 294 19.15 -13.69 1.36
CA PRO A 294 17.77 -13.69 1.84
C PRO A 294 17.56 -12.83 3.09
N LYS A 295 18.64 -12.46 3.81
CA LYS A 295 18.54 -11.64 5.03
C LYS A 295 18.11 -10.20 4.75
N VAL A 296 18.34 -9.71 3.54
CA VAL A 296 18.07 -8.30 3.16
C VAL A 296 16.65 -8.10 2.64
N MET A 297 16.02 -9.15 2.11
CA MET A 297 14.70 -9.07 1.52
C MET A 297 13.63 -9.33 2.58
N PHE A 298 13.06 -10.52 2.63
CA PHE A 298 12.10 -11.01 3.61
C PHE A 298 12.15 -12.54 3.50
N ARG A 299 11.62 -13.28 4.47
CA ARG A 299 11.31 -14.70 4.22
C ARG A 299 10.07 -14.77 3.35
N VAL A 300 10.22 -15.19 2.10
CA VAL A 300 9.10 -15.29 1.17
C VAL A 300 8.37 -16.61 1.37
N LYS A 301 7.04 -16.54 1.49
CA LYS A 301 6.11 -17.65 1.35
C LYS A 301 5.28 -17.44 0.09
N GLY A 302 5.04 -18.50 -0.66
CA GLY A 302 4.49 -18.38 -2.00
C GLY A 302 5.60 -18.20 -3.05
N LYS A 303 5.23 -17.71 -4.23
CA LYS A 303 6.15 -17.50 -5.36
C LYS A 303 6.73 -16.08 -5.30
N PRO A 304 8.05 -15.90 -5.13
CA PRO A 304 8.65 -14.56 -4.99
C PRO A 304 8.59 -13.75 -6.28
N VAL A 305 8.58 -12.43 -6.10
CA VAL A 305 8.72 -11.37 -7.13
C VAL A 305 10.09 -11.40 -7.81
N THR A 306 11.05 -12.07 -7.17
CA THR A 306 12.46 -11.85 -7.46
C THR A 306 12.94 -12.80 -8.53
N ARG A 307 13.54 -12.25 -9.59
CA ARG A 307 14.38 -13.02 -10.50
C ARG A 307 15.56 -13.56 -9.71
N ASP A 308 16.15 -14.64 -10.21
CA ASP A 308 17.33 -15.21 -9.58
C ASP A 308 18.49 -14.20 -9.59
N GLN A 309 18.60 -13.37 -10.63
CA GLN A 309 19.70 -12.41 -10.79
C GLN A 309 19.22 -11.09 -11.44
N ASP A 310 19.69 -9.95 -10.90
CA ASP A 310 19.31 -8.60 -11.35
C ASP A 310 20.49 -7.81 -11.95
N ILE A 311 21.70 -8.14 -11.51
CA ILE A 311 22.95 -7.53 -11.96
C ILE A 311 23.85 -8.66 -12.47
N GLU A 312 24.36 -8.53 -13.68
CA GLU A 312 25.44 -9.36 -14.19
C GLU A 312 26.77 -8.66 -13.98
N ILE A 313 27.82 -9.42 -13.67
CA ILE A 313 29.16 -8.88 -13.53
C ILE A 313 30.12 -9.55 -14.49
N THR A 314 30.97 -8.74 -15.12
CA THR A 314 32.06 -9.22 -15.96
C THR A 314 33.37 -8.65 -15.44
N CYS A 315 34.37 -9.51 -15.27
CA CYS A 315 35.69 -9.13 -14.82
C CYS A 315 36.66 -9.06 -15.99
N GLY A 316 37.24 -7.88 -16.24
CA GLY A 316 38.27 -7.69 -17.25
C GLY A 316 39.70 -7.87 -16.68
N ASP A 317 40.71 -7.49 -17.46
CA ASP A 317 42.15 -7.61 -17.22
C ASP A 317 42.58 -8.05 -15.81
N SER A 318 42.81 -9.36 -15.66
CA SER A 318 43.32 -9.99 -14.43
C SER A 318 42.47 -9.73 -13.17
N GLY A 319 41.18 -9.41 -13.30
CA GLY A 319 40.26 -9.13 -12.18
C GLY A 319 40.30 -7.70 -11.65
N LYS A 320 41.02 -6.77 -12.31
CA LYS A 320 41.16 -5.38 -11.89
C LYS A 320 40.09 -4.44 -12.43
N THR A 321 39.25 -4.90 -13.33
CA THR A 321 38.11 -4.14 -13.84
C THR A 321 36.85 -4.94 -13.61
N LEU A 322 35.83 -4.29 -13.05
CA LEU A 322 34.53 -4.89 -12.77
C LEU A 322 33.46 -4.10 -13.52
N THR A 323 32.84 -4.76 -14.49
CA THR A 323 31.70 -4.20 -15.22
C THR A 323 30.41 -4.76 -14.64
N LEU A 324 29.54 -3.87 -14.18
CA LEU A 324 28.20 -4.15 -13.71
C LEU A 324 27.21 -3.90 -14.85
N GLU A 325 26.38 -4.88 -15.17
CA GLU A 325 25.31 -4.76 -16.15
C GLU A 325 23.96 -5.00 -15.48
N ASN A 326 23.01 -4.09 -15.67
CA ASN A 326 21.67 -4.25 -15.15
C ASN A 326 20.81 -5.08 -16.10
N ILE A 327 20.51 -6.31 -15.69
CA ILE A 327 19.65 -7.25 -16.43
C ILE A 327 18.21 -7.29 -15.89
N SER A 328 17.90 -6.51 -14.85
CA SER A 328 16.56 -6.47 -14.26
C SER A 328 15.53 -5.74 -15.14
N GLY A 329 15.94 -4.85 -16.02
CA GLY A 329 15.04 -3.94 -16.73
C GLY A 329 14.39 -2.86 -15.85
N HIS A 330 14.79 -2.78 -14.56
CA HIS A 330 14.34 -1.77 -13.60
C HIS A 330 15.43 -0.77 -13.29
N TYR A 331 15.09 0.31 -12.59
CA TYR A 331 16.10 1.20 -12.04
C TYR A 331 16.69 0.59 -10.77
N ILE A 332 18.01 0.51 -10.71
CA ILE A 332 18.77 0.03 -9.55
C ILE A 332 19.53 1.19 -8.93
N HIS A 333 19.33 1.41 -7.63
CA HIS A 333 20.12 2.35 -6.85
C HIS A 333 21.18 1.59 -6.05
N LEU A 334 22.44 1.65 -6.51
CA LEU A 334 23.57 1.04 -5.83
C LEU A 334 23.84 1.77 -4.52
N SER A 335 23.87 1.02 -3.41
CA SER A 335 24.08 1.57 -2.07
C SER A 335 25.44 1.24 -1.50
N LYS A 336 25.95 0.04 -1.78
CA LYS A 336 27.26 -0.41 -1.32
C LYS A 336 27.82 -1.49 -2.25
N ILE A 337 29.13 -1.44 -2.51
CA ILE A 337 29.85 -2.51 -3.18
C ILE A 337 31.03 -2.88 -2.28
N VAL A 338 31.10 -4.15 -1.89
CA VAL A 338 32.22 -4.72 -1.12
C VAL A 338 32.89 -5.74 -2.01
N ALA A 339 34.19 -5.59 -2.23
CA ALA A 339 34.97 -6.55 -2.98
C ALA A 339 36.09 -7.12 -2.10
N ASP A 340 36.09 -8.44 -1.94
CA ASP A 340 36.80 -9.18 -0.90
C ASP A 340 36.56 -8.56 0.48
N ASP A 341 37.52 -7.80 1.01
CA ASP A 341 37.44 -7.13 2.31
C ASP A 341 37.41 -5.58 2.21
N GLY A 342 37.39 -5.04 0.99
CA GLY A 342 37.45 -3.60 0.72
C GLY A 342 36.13 -3.03 0.22
N GLU A 343 35.73 -1.88 0.76
CA GLU A 343 34.61 -1.11 0.20
C GLU A 343 35.08 -0.38 -1.07
N VAL A 344 34.37 -0.62 -2.18
CA VAL A 344 34.65 0.03 -3.46
C VAL A 344 33.99 1.40 -3.45
N THR A 345 34.74 2.45 -3.81
CA THR A 345 34.25 3.83 -3.88
C THR A 345 34.29 4.35 -5.31
N GLY A 346 33.63 5.48 -5.58
CA GLY A 346 33.65 6.11 -6.91
C GLY A 346 32.70 5.50 -7.94
N PHE A 347 31.77 4.64 -7.52
CA PHE A 347 30.71 4.15 -8.39
C PHE A 347 29.54 5.15 -8.48
N GLY A 348 28.90 5.24 -9.66
CA GLY A 348 27.62 5.91 -9.82
C GLY A 348 26.51 5.17 -9.08
N ASN A 349 25.66 5.92 -8.37
CA ASN A 349 24.64 5.31 -7.50
C ASN A 349 23.38 4.85 -8.27
N LEU A 350 23.28 5.10 -9.57
CA LEU A 350 22.10 4.79 -10.36
C LEU A 350 22.47 4.02 -11.61
N LEU A 351 21.95 2.80 -11.72
CA LEU A 351 22.04 1.97 -12.90
C LEU A 351 20.63 1.90 -13.53
N GLY A 352 20.48 2.52 -14.70
CA GLY A 352 19.21 2.50 -15.44
C GLY A 352 18.92 1.10 -16.02
N PRO A 353 17.71 0.87 -16.57
CA PRO A 353 17.42 -0.34 -17.33
C PRO A 353 18.46 -0.55 -18.43
N ASP A 354 19.01 -1.75 -18.53
CA ASP A 354 20.08 -2.12 -19.48
C ASP A 354 21.34 -1.25 -19.35
N GLY A 355 21.49 -0.57 -18.21
CA GLY A 355 22.63 0.29 -17.92
C GLY A 355 23.86 -0.53 -17.55
N THR A 356 25.01 -0.07 -18.02
CA THR A 356 26.30 -0.66 -17.71
C THR A 356 27.19 0.35 -17.00
N GLN A 357 28.00 -0.13 -16.06
CA GLN A 357 28.99 0.69 -15.38
C GLN A 357 30.26 -0.11 -15.11
N THR A 358 31.40 0.43 -15.52
CA THR A 358 32.73 -0.17 -15.27
C THR A 358 33.41 0.52 -14.10
N LEU A 359 34.04 -0.27 -13.24
CA LEU A 359 34.77 0.13 -12.06
C LEU A 359 36.21 -0.37 -12.14
N ASP A 360 37.16 0.52 -11.89
CA ASP A 360 38.56 0.16 -11.74
C ASP A 360 38.84 -0.22 -10.28
N LEU A 361 39.41 -1.40 -10.07
CA LEU A 361 39.70 -1.97 -8.78
C LEU A 361 41.21 -1.98 -8.53
N SER A 362 41.60 -1.61 -7.31
CA SER A 362 43.01 -1.57 -6.90
C SER A 362 43.68 -2.95 -6.89
N VAL A 363 42.90 -4.01 -6.68
CA VAL A 363 43.36 -5.40 -6.52
C VAL A 363 42.42 -6.33 -7.29
N PRO A 364 42.91 -7.43 -7.89
CA PRO A 364 42.06 -8.49 -8.42
C PRO A 364 41.07 -9.00 -7.38
N VAL A 365 39.78 -9.01 -7.72
CA VAL A 365 38.72 -9.40 -6.79
C VAL A 365 38.28 -10.84 -6.97
N LYS A 366 38.06 -11.55 -5.87
CA LYS A 366 37.51 -12.92 -5.88
C LYS A 366 36.05 -12.94 -5.44
N LYS A 367 35.67 -12.15 -4.46
CA LYS A 367 34.31 -12.06 -3.94
C LYS A 367 33.78 -10.66 -4.11
N VAL A 368 32.53 -10.54 -4.53
CA VAL A 368 31.85 -9.24 -4.65
C VAL A 368 30.49 -9.35 -4.02
N ARG A 369 30.15 -8.39 -3.15
CA ARG A 369 28.82 -8.21 -2.60
C ARG A 369 28.31 -6.84 -3.00
N ILE A 370 27.14 -6.80 -3.62
CA ILE A 370 26.51 -5.56 -4.10
C ILE A 370 25.20 -5.39 -3.34
N GLU A 371 25.07 -4.33 -2.56
CA GLU A 371 23.82 -3.95 -1.88
C GLU A 371 23.16 -2.80 -2.65
N TYR A 372 21.88 -2.95 -2.96
CA TYR A 372 21.16 -2.01 -3.81
C TYR A 372 19.66 -1.96 -3.49
N ASP A 373 18.98 -0.89 -3.88
CA ASP A 373 17.53 -0.83 -3.91
C ASP A 373 17.08 -0.96 -5.37
N GLU A 374 16.26 -1.97 -5.68
CA GLU A 374 15.65 -2.12 -7.01
C GLU A 374 14.23 -1.51 -7.00
N ALA A 375 13.92 -0.72 -8.03
CA ALA A 375 12.69 0.05 -8.11
C ALA A 375 11.65 -0.62 -9.03
N PHE A 376 10.73 -1.36 -8.43
CA PHE A 376 9.68 -2.09 -9.13
C PHE A 376 8.47 -1.22 -9.45
N PRO A 377 7.91 -1.30 -10.66
CA PRO A 377 6.63 -0.69 -10.96
C PRO A 377 5.50 -1.45 -10.25
N SER A 378 4.72 -0.74 -9.44
CA SER A 378 3.74 -1.38 -8.55
C SER A 378 2.54 -0.48 -8.23
N ASP A 379 1.46 -1.11 -7.74
CA ASP A 379 0.47 -0.43 -6.92
C ASP A 379 0.68 -0.85 -5.47
N VAL A 380 0.43 0.05 -4.53
CA VAL A 380 0.77 -0.19 -3.12
C VAL A 380 -0.36 0.24 -2.18
N VAL A 381 -0.63 -0.59 -1.18
CA VAL A 381 -1.43 -0.25 -0.01
C VAL A 381 -0.51 -0.08 1.17
N PHE A 382 -0.39 1.14 1.66
CA PHE A 382 0.39 1.46 2.85
C PHE A 382 -0.52 1.59 4.09
N PRO A 383 -0.16 0.98 5.23
CA PRO A 383 -0.76 1.30 6.52
C PRO A 383 -0.55 2.77 6.87
N ARG A 384 -1.59 3.44 7.33
CA ARG A 384 -1.55 4.87 7.73
C ARG A 384 -0.66 5.14 8.94
N ARG A 385 -0.40 4.12 9.75
CA ARG A 385 0.60 4.17 10.82
C ARG A 385 2.04 4.29 10.30
N LEU A 386 2.28 3.90 9.04
CA LEU A 386 3.61 3.92 8.40
C LEU A 386 3.71 4.91 7.23
N ALA A 387 2.58 5.47 6.76
CA ALA A 387 2.57 6.31 5.58
C ALA A 387 1.64 7.52 5.70
N VAL A 388 2.09 8.65 5.15
CA VAL A 388 1.31 9.89 5.07
C VAL A 388 1.51 10.58 3.72
N VAL A 389 0.42 11.08 3.13
CA VAL A 389 0.51 11.97 1.97
C VAL A 389 0.96 13.34 2.46
N VAL A 390 2.15 13.78 2.04
CA VAL A 390 2.75 15.05 2.48
C VAL A 390 2.50 16.20 1.50
N GLY A 391 2.02 15.90 0.29
CA GLY A 391 1.69 16.93 -0.69
C GLY A 391 1.29 16.37 -2.05
N ARG A 392 0.88 17.28 -2.93
CA ARG A 392 0.65 17.01 -4.35
C ARG A 392 1.97 17.19 -5.10
N ALA A 393 2.21 16.33 -6.09
CA ALA A 393 3.38 16.42 -6.96
C ALA A 393 3.07 17.23 -8.24
N GLU A 394 1.79 17.43 -8.57
CA GLU A 394 1.36 18.31 -9.67
C GLU A 394 1.04 19.72 -9.17
N PRO A 395 1.54 20.77 -9.86
CA PRO A 395 1.12 22.13 -9.58
C PRO A 395 -0.35 22.34 -9.96
N ARG A 396 -1.09 23.12 -9.15
CA ARG A 396 -2.40 23.62 -9.58
C ARG A 396 -2.17 24.75 -10.59
N PHE A 397 -2.27 24.43 -11.87
CA PHE A 397 -2.43 25.46 -12.89
C PHE A 397 -3.84 26.04 -12.76
N ILE A 398 -3.99 27.14 -12.01
CA ILE A 398 -5.11 28.05 -12.25
C ILE A 398 -4.77 28.69 -13.60
N SER A 399 -5.39 28.25 -14.69
CA SER A 399 -5.07 28.81 -16.00
C SER A 399 -5.29 30.34 -15.96
N MET A 400 -4.42 31.10 -16.64
CA MET A 400 -4.60 32.56 -16.79
C MET A 400 -5.99 32.92 -17.35
N GLU A 401 -6.61 31.99 -18.07
CA GLU A 401 -7.97 32.08 -18.58
C GLU A 401 -9.04 31.94 -17.47
N SER A 402 -8.78 31.11 -16.45
CA SER A 402 -9.60 31.00 -15.23
C SER A 402 -9.55 32.28 -14.41
N LEU A 403 -8.36 32.87 -14.26
CA LEU A 403 -8.16 34.17 -13.61
C LEU A 403 -8.80 35.31 -14.43
N ARG A 404 -8.70 35.29 -15.75
CA ARG A 404 -9.39 36.24 -16.64
C ARG A 404 -10.92 36.08 -16.58
N LYS A 405 -11.46 34.86 -16.49
CA LYS A 405 -12.89 34.60 -16.29
C LYS A 405 -13.39 35.07 -14.93
N LEU A 406 -12.58 34.94 -13.88
CA LEU A 406 -12.89 35.49 -12.55
C LEU A 406 -12.83 37.02 -12.56
N ALA A 407 -11.81 37.61 -13.19
CA ALA A 407 -11.67 39.05 -13.33
C ALA A 407 -12.76 39.67 -14.23
N SER A 408 -13.19 38.99 -15.29
CA SER A 408 -14.31 39.44 -16.14
C SER A 408 -15.66 39.28 -15.45
N LYS A 409 -15.86 38.23 -14.64
CA LYS A 409 -17.03 38.13 -13.75
C LYS A 409 -17.05 39.24 -12.69
N ALA A 410 -15.91 39.62 -12.14
CA ALA A 410 -15.81 40.74 -11.20
C ALA A 410 -16.07 42.11 -11.87
N LYS A 411 -15.64 42.29 -13.13
CA LYS A 411 -15.95 43.51 -13.93
C LYS A 411 -17.41 43.61 -14.37
N ASN A 412 -18.09 42.47 -14.51
CA ASN A 412 -19.51 42.41 -14.90
C ASN A 412 -20.47 42.36 -13.69
N VAL A 413 -19.98 42.57 -12.47
CA VAL A 413 -20.88 42.88 -11.35
C VAL A 413 -21.37 44.32 -11.57
N PRO A 414 -22.67 44.55 -11.78
CA PRO A 414 -23.17 45.91 -11.99
C PRO A 414 -22.85 46.73 -10.74
N VAL A 415 -22.18 47.87 -10.95
CA VAL A 415 -21.73 48.80 -9.89
C VAL A 415 -22.90 49.30 -9.03
N SER A 416 -24.14 49.14 -9.49
CA SER A 416 -25.37 49.37 -8.71
C SER A 416 -25.47 48.49 -7.46
N ASN A 417 -24.93 47.26 -7.49
CA ASN A 417 -24.96 46.36 -6.32
C ASN A 417 -23.85 46.63 -5.31
N ILE A 418 -22.84 47.43 -5.63
CA ILE A 418 -21.77 47.78 -4.69
C ILE A 418 -22.19 48.96 -3.82
N LYS A 419 -22.95 49.93 -4.36
CA LYS A 419 -23.54 51.03 -3.57
C LYS A 419 -24.65 50.55 -2.63
N ASP A 420 -25.46 49.57 -3.05
CA ASP A 420 -26.47 48.94 -2.18
C ASP A 420 -25.87 48.06 -1.08
N PHE A 421 -24.66 47.53 -1.29
CA PHE A 421 -23.93 46.77 -0.26
C PHE A 421 -23.25 47.70 0.75
N GLN A 422 -22.73 48.85 0.30
CA GLN A 422 -22.15 49.86 1.19
C GLN A 422 -23.22 50.60 2.02
N SER A 423 -24.40 50.89 1.46
CA SER A 423 -25.49 51.54 2.19
C SER A 423 -26.18 50.62 3.22
N LYS A 424 -26.18 49.30 2.99
CA LYS A 424 -26.71 48.29 3.93
C LYS A 424 -25.72 47.82 5.00
N PHE A 425 -24.42 48.09 4.85
CA PHE A 425 -23.40 47.77 5.86
C PHE A 425 -22.91 48.98 6.69
N PHE A 426 -23.27 50.21 6.31
CA PHE A 426 -22.98 51.43 7.07
C PHE A 426 -24.26 52.16 7.50
N ILE A 427 -25.09 51.49 8.30
CA ILE A 427 -25.96 52.16 9.28
C ILE A 427 -25.76 51.42 10.60
N ASP A 428 -24.84 51.96 11.39
CA ASP A 428 -24.77 51.98 12.85
C ASP A 428 -23.30 52.02 13.28
N ASN A 429 -22.70 53.21 13.14
CA ASN A 429 -21.64 53.69 14.01
C ASN A 429 -21.63 55.22 13.94
N ASN A 430 -22.70 55.81 14.50
CA ASN A 430 -22.72 57.21 14.91
C ASN A 430 -22.83 57.22 16.44
N LEU A 431 -21.68 57.13 17.11
CA LEU A 431 -21.50 57.61 18.47
C LEU A 431 -20.39 58.64 18.43
N GLY A 432 -20.82 59.91 18.38
CA GLY A 432 -20.16 61.09 18.92
C GLY A 432 -18.70 61.36 18.54
N GLN A 433 -18.48 62.44 17.81
CA GLN A 433 -17.96 63.64 18.46
C GLN A 433 -18.20 64.88 17.60
N ASN A 434 -18.82 65.86 18.27
CA ASN A 434 -19.00 67.23 17.85
C ASN A 434 -17.67 67.95 17.66
N ASN A 435 -17.67 68.91 16.72
CA ASN A 435 -17.12 70.27 16.80
C ASN A 435 -15.66 70.42 17.30
N SER A 436 -14.77 71.17 16.67
CA SER A 436 -14.90 72.34 15.79
C SER A 436 -13.48 72.73 15.35
N SER A 437 -13.39 73.40 14.20
CA SER A 437 -12.51 74.56 13.90
C SER A 437 -11.93 75.24 15.16
N ASP A 438 -10.73 75.80 15.23
CA ASP A 438 -9.69 76.34 14.34
C ASP A 438 -8.36 76.13 15.13
N GLU A 439 -7.12 76.33 14.70
CA GLU A 439 -6.53 77.47 14.03
C GLU A 439 -5.02 77.16 13.85
N ARG A 440 -4.39 77.88 12.92
CA ARG A 440 -2.95 77.86 12.65
C ARG A 440 -2.09 78.09 13.90
N SER A 441 -0.95 77.44 14.00
CA SER A 441 0.38 78.08 13.90
C SER A 441 1.51 77.13 14.32
N GLU A 442 2.66 77.39 13.71
CA GLU A 442 3.93 76.67 13.69
C GLU A 442 4.67 76.55 15.06
N PRO A 443 5.81 75.82 15.11
CA PRO A 443 6.36 75.14 16.30
C PRO A 443 7.36 76.04 17.06
N PRO A 444 8.00 75.63 18.18
CA PRO A 444 9.21 74.78 18.08
C PRO A 444 9.59 73.93 19.32
N LYS A 445 10.57 73.04 19.05
CA LYS A 445 11.50 72.29 19.93
C LYS A 445 11.08 70.92 20.45
#